data_AF-A0A512UFU0-F1
#
_entry.id   AF-A0A512UFU0-F1
#
_cell.length_a   1.000
_cell.length_b   1.000
_cell.length_c   1.000
_cell.angle_alpha   90.00
_cell.angle_beta   90.00
_cell.angle_gamma   90.00
#
_symmetry.space_group_name_H-M   'P 1'
#
loop_
_entity.id
_entity.type
_entity.pdbx_description
1 polymer ?
#
loop_
_entity_poly.entity_id
_entity_poly.type
_entity_poly.pdbx_seq_one_letter_code
_entity_poly.pdbx_strand_id
1 'polypeptide(L)'
;MAPERIMGQPYSVSCDVWSLGVTLMEVAQGRFPFHAQNSNPLGPIELLSLILECEPKLEDNPEESIYWSDSFRNFLGYCLKKAPEDRPGPQQILKHPWCVGQSRFTVNMEKFVRKVWGIKS
;
A
#
# COMPACT_ATOMS: atom_id res chain seq x y z
N MET A 1 8.62 -2.25 7.13
CA MET A 1 9.95 -2.61 6.59
C MET A 1 9.76 -3.54 5.40
N ALA A 2 10.62 -3.46 4.39
CA ALA A 2 10.60 -4.40 3.27
C ALA A 2 11.20 -5.76 3.68
N PRO A 3 10.75 -6.90 3.11
CA PRO A 3 11.16 -8.25 3.49
C PRO A 3 12.69 -8.45 3.53
N GLU A 4 13.39 -7.95 2.52
CA GLU A 4 14.86 -8.02 2.40
C GLU A 4 15.57 -7.29 3.54
N ARG A 5 15.01 -6.17 4.03
CA ARG A 5 15.56 -5.43 5.18
C ARG A 5 15.40 -6.21 6.48
N ILE A 6 14.29 -6.94 6.62
CA ILE A 6 14.05 -7.83 7.77
C ILE A 6 15.07 -8.98 7.75
N MET A 7 15.39 -9.50 6.56
CA MET A 7 16.42 -10.52 6.36
C MET A 7 17.87 -9.99 6.43
N GLY A 8 18.08 -8.70 6.78
CA GLY A 8 19.41 -8.11 6.93
C GLY A 8 20.10 -7.72 5.62
N GLN A 9 19.40 -7.75 4.49
CA GLN A 9 19.98 -7.32 3.20
C GLN A 9 20.19 -5.79 3.15
N PRO A 10 21.13 -5.32 2.29
CA PRO A 10 21.36 -3.89 2.09
C PRO A 10 20.09 -3.15 1.68
N TYR A 11 19.99 -1.90 2.13
CA TYR A 11 18.92 -1.02 1.70
C TYR A 11 19.13 -0.55 0.27
N SER A 12 18.03 -0.45 -0.47
CA SER A 12 17.99 0.12 -1.81
C SER A 12 16.65 0.83 -2.02
N VAL A 13 16.52 1.56 -3.14
CA VAL A 13 15.29 2.28 -3.50
C VAL A 13 14.08 1.33 -3.64
N SER A 14 14.29 0.04 -3.94
CA SER A 14 13.18 -0.93 -3.99
C SER A 14 12.50 -1.09 -2.62
N CYS A 15 13.21 -0.90 -1.51
CA CYS A 15 12.64 -0.91 -0.17
C CYS A 15 11.57 0.19 0.02
N ASP A 16 11.76 1.35 -0.60
CA ASP A 16 10.82 2.46 -0.54
C ASP A 16 9.58 2.18 -1.38
N VAL A 17 9.75 1.51 -2.53
CA VAL A 17 8.64 1.06 -3.38
C VAL A 17 7.73 0.10 -2.63
N TRP A 18 8.31 -0.84 -1.87
CA TRP A 18 7.53 -1.70 -0.98
C TRP A 18 6.77 -0.87 0.06
N SER A 19 7.44 0.07 0.71
CA SER A 19 6.85 0.90 1.77
C SER A 19 5.70 1.75 1.23
N LEU A 20 5.85 2.31 0.02
CA LEU A 20 4.77 2.99 -0.71
C LEU A 20 3.57 2.08 -0.92
N GLY A 21 3.79 0.85 -1.40
CA GLY A 21 2.70 -0.12 -1.61
C GLY A 21 1.96 -0.44 -0.31
N VAL A 22 2.69 -0.64 0.79
CA VAL A 22 2.09 -0.91 2.12
C VAL A 22 1.27 0.29 2.60
N THR A 23 1.81 1.51 2.51
CA THR A 23 1.11 2.73 2.92
C THR A 23 -0.16 2.97 2.09
N LEU A 24 -0.10 2.78 0.77
CA LEU A 24 -1.29 2.93 -0.08
C LEU A 24 -2.38 1.92 0.26
N MET A 25 -2.00 0.67 0.57
CA MET A 25 -2.95 -0.35 0.99
C MET A 25 -3.56 -0.02 2.35
N GLU A 26 -2.75 0.45 3.31
CA GLU A 26 -3.21 0.88 4.63
C GLU A 26 -4.20 2.03 4.54
N VAL A 27 -3.89 3.06 3.74
CA VAL A 27 -4.80 4.21 3.53
C VAL A 27 -6.09 3.77 2.84
N ALA A 28 -6.01 2.85 1.88
CA ALA A 28 -7.18 2.32 1.19
C ALA A 28 -8.08 1.51 2.15
N GLN A 29 -7.51 0.65 2.99
CA GLN A 29 -8.28 -0.19 3.90
C GLN A 29 -8.67 0.52 5.20
N GLY A 30 -8.05 1.65 5.54
CA GLY A 30 -8.21 2.32 6.83
C GLY A 30 -7.60 1.54 8.01
N ARG A 31 -6.86 0.46 7.73
CA ARG A 31 -6.19 -0.40 8.72
C ARG A 31 -4.90 -0.95 8.16
N PHE A 32 -3.95 -1.23 9.03
CA PHE A 32 -2.67 -1.81 8.63
C PHE A 32 -2.86 -3.21 8.00
N PRO A 33 -2.23 -3.51 6.85
CA PRO A 33 -2.53 -4.73 6.10
C PRO A 33 -2.06 -6.02 6.79
N PHE A 34 -0.99 -5.98 7.58
CA PHE A 34 -0.48 -7.15 8.32
C PHE A 34 -1.04 -7.15 9.75
N HIS A 35 -2.14 -7.86 9.95
CA HIS A 35 -2.85 -7.95 11.22
C HIS A 35 -3.10 -9.42 11.56
N ALA A 36 -3.19 -9.74 12.86
CA ALA A 36 -3.63 -11.05 13.29
C ALA A 36 -5.10 -11.24 12.92
N GLN A 37 -5.47 -12.45 12.52
CA GLN A 37 -6.87 -12.84 12.35
C GLN A 37 -7.68 -12.75 13.66
N ASN A 38 -6.97 -12.73 14.78
CA ASN A 38 -7.53 -12.71 16.13
C ASN A 38 -7.23 -11.33 16.71
N SER A 39 -8.16 -10.73 17.46
CA SER A 39 -8.09 -9.35 18.00
C SER A 39 -6.95 -9.06 18.99
N ASN A 40 -5.93 -9.93 19.07
CA ASN A 40 -4.76 -9.72 19.90
C ASN A 40 -3.72 -8.86 19.15
N PRO A 41 -3.10 -7.88 19.83
CA PRO A 41 -2.02 -7.10 19.24
C PRO A 41 -0.84 -8.02 18.91
N LEU A 42 -0.37 -7.97 17.66
CA LEU A 42 0.79 -8.71 17.21
C LEU A 42 2.05 -8.21 17.93
N GLY A 43 2.86 -9.13 18.43
CA GLY A 43 4.20 -8.81 18.87
C GLY A 43 5.08 -8.34 17.70
N PRO A 44 6.16 -7.57 17.95
CA PRO A 44 7.06 -7.11 16.89
C PRO A 44 7.64 -8.26 16.05
N ILE A 45 8.00 -9.38 16.67
CA ILE A 45 8.58 -10.54 15.98
C ILE A 45 7.54 -11.22 15.08
N GLU A 46 6.32 -11.43 15.57
CA GLU A 46 5.23 -12.04 14.79
C GLU A 46 4.88 -11.20 13.57
N LEU A 47 4.84 -9.87 13.74
CA LEU A 47 4.64 -8.94 12.63
C LEU A 47 5.74 -9.08 11.57
N LEU A 48 7.01 -9.16 11.98
CA LEU A 48 8.10 -9.37 11.03
C LEU A 48 7.96 -10.69 10.27
N SER A 49 7.56 -11.77 10.95
CA SER A 49 7.27 -13.06 10.30
C SER A 49 6.12 -12.95 9.29
N LEU A 50 5.02 -12.28 9.65
CA LEU A 50 3.91 -12.05 8.71
C LEU A 50 4.34 -11.24 7.48
N ILE A 51 5.21 -10.24 7.66
CA ILE A 51 5.76 -9.49 6.52
C ILE A 51 6.64 -10.37 5.63
N LEU A 52 7.25 -11.44 6.14
CA LEU A 52 8.01 -12.38 5.31
C LEU A 52 7.10 -13.39 4.61
N GLU A 53 6.12 -13.95 5.33
CA GLU A 53 5.35 -15.12 4.90
C GLU A 53 4.07 -14.78 4.13
N CYS A 54 3.40 -13.67 4.48
CA CYS A 54 2.08 -13.36 3.93
C CYS A 54 2.13 -12.29 2.85
N GLU A 55 1.34 -12.47 1.78
CA GLU A 55 1.09 -11.43 0.79
C GLU A 55 -0.25 -10.75 1.09
N PRO A 56 -0.23 -9.46 1.48
CA PRO A 56 -1.47 -8.78 1.80
C PRO A 56 -2.25 -8.50 0.52
N LYS A 57 -3.56 -8.67 0.59
CA LYS A 57 -4.48 -8.39 -0.52
C LYS A 57 -5.42 -7.27 -0.12
N LEU A 58 -5.66 -6.37 -1.08
CA LEU A 58 -6.69 -5.36 -0.91
C LEU A 58 -8.06 -6.04 -0.89
N GLU A 59 -8.92 -5.66 0.06
CA GLU A 59 -10.26 -6.22 0.23
C GLU A 59 -11.28 -5.15 -0.11
N ASP A 60 -12.38 -5.54 -0.75
CA ASP A 60 -13.56 -4.67 -0.86
C ASP A 60 -14.30 -4.62 0.47
N ASN A 61 -15.02 -3.54 0.73
CA ASN A 61 -15.91 -3.43 1.89
C ASN A 61 -17.34 -3.12 1.39
N PRO A 62 -18.16 -4.16 1.11
CA PRO A 62 -19.53 -3.99 0.64
C PRO A 62 -20.43 -3.24 1.64
N GLU A 63 -20.18 -3.35 2.95
CA GLU A 63 -20.98 -2.68 3.98
C GLU A 63 -20.89 -1.15 3.88
N GLU A 64 -19.69 -0.64 3.56
CA GLU A 64 -19.44 0.78 3.30
C GLU A 64 -19.55 1.13 1.81
N SER A 65 -19.98 0.19 0.96
CA SER A 65 -20.06 0.34 -0.50
C SER A 65 -18.71 0.71 -1.16
N ILE A 66 -17.60 0.20 -0.62
CA ILE A 66 -16.25 0.44 -1.13
C ILE A 66 -15.83 -0.74 -2.02
N TYR A 67 -15.56 -0.44 -3.29
CA TYR A 67 -15.04 -1.40 -4.27
C TYR A 67 -13.81 -0.84 -4.97
N TRP A 68 -12.73 -1.62 -5.03
CA TRP A 68 -11.46 -1.20 -5.60
C TRP A 68 -11.26 -1.72 -7.01
N SER A 69 -10.83 -0.83 -7.91
CA SER A 69 -10.53 -1.19 -9.30
C SER A 69 -9.40 -2.23 -9.41
N ASP A 70 -9.49 -3.12 -10.40
CA ASP A 70 -8.43 -4.08 -10.72
C ASP A 70 -7.10 -3.41 -11.07
N SER A 71 -7.15 -2.23 -11.70
CA SER A 71 -5.95 -1.44 -12.02
C SER A 71 -5.17 -1.04 -10.77
N PHE A 72 -5.89 -0.65 -9.70
CA PHE A 72 -5.26 -0.34 -8.42
C PHE A 72 -4.72 -1.59 -7.71
N ARG A 73 -5.50 -2.67 -7.71
CA ARG A 73 -5.05 -3.98 -7.17
C ARG A 73 -3.78 -4.46 -7.87
N ASN A 74 -3.71 -4.30 -9.18
CA ASN A 74 -2.54 -4.64 -9.99
C ASN A 74 -1.34 -3.75 -9.64
N PHE A 75 -1.54 -2.44 -9.47
CA PHE A 75 -0.48 -1.53 -9.04
C PHE A 75 0.10 -1.89 -7.66
N LEU A 76 -0.76 -2.24 -6.68
CA LEU A 76 -0.30 -2.70 -5.37
C LEU A 76 0.50 -4.00 -5.49
N GLY A 77 0.01 -4.98 -6.28
CA GLY A 77 0.75 -6.21 -6.54
C GLY A 77 2.07 -6.00 -7.27
N TYR A 78 2.20 -4.94 -8.06
CA TYR A 78 3.43 -4.52 -8.72
C TYR A 78 4.46 -3.96 -7.72
N CYS A 79 4.00 -3.20 -6.72
CA CYS A 79 4.87 -2.63 -5.67
C CYS A 79 5.21 -3.63 -4.55
N LEU A 80 4.33 -4.57 -4.26
CA LEU A 80 4.41 -5.50 -3.11
C LEU A 80 5.01 -6.87 -3.47
N LYS A 81 5.88 -6.92 -4.48
CA LYS A 81 6.68 -8.13 -4.76
C LYS A 81 7.70 -8.35 -3.65
N LYS A 82 7.77 -9.57 -3.11
CA LYS A 82 8.72 -9.93 -2.04
C LYS A 82 10.17 -9.76 -2.51
N ALA A 83 10.49 -10.36 -3.65
CA ALA A 83 11.80 -10.23 -4.27
C ALA A 83 12.03 -8.76 -4.70
N PRO A 84 13.10 -8.10 -4.23
CA PRO A 84 13.39 -6.72 -4.59
C PRO A 84 13.71 -6.53 -6.08
N GLU A 85 14.27 -7.53 -6.75
CA GLU A 85 14.58 -7.55 -8.17
C GLU A 85 13.34 -7.55 -9.07
N ASP A 86 12.22 -8.08 -8.58
CA ASP A 86 10.93 -8.08 -9.29
C ASP A 86 10.17 -6.76 -9.08
N ARG A 87 10.62 -5.91 -8.15
CA ARG A 87 9.99 -4.61 -7.91
C ARG A 87 10.45 -3.59 -8.93
N PRO A 88 9.52 -2.80 -9.48
CA PRO A 88 9.87 -1.71 -10.38
C PRO A 88 10.64 -0.59 -9.67
N GLY A 89 11.51 0.08 -10.42
CA GLY A 89 12.05 1.36 -9.99
C GLY A 89 11.01 2.49 -10.07
N PRO A 90 11.20 3.63 -9.38
CA PRO A 90 10.25 4.73 -9.37
C PRO A 90 9.83 5.23 -10.76
N GLN A 91 10.76 5.29 -11.71
CA GLN A 91 10.48 5.70 -13.09
C GLN A 91 9.56 4.73 -13.85
N GLN A 92 9.58 3.44 -13.51
CA GLN A 92 8.68 2.44 -14.09
C GLN A 92 7.30 2.50 -13.43
N ILE A 93 7.24 2.73 -12.12
CA ILE A 93 5.99 2.91 -11.36
C ILE A 93 5.16 4.07 -11.95
N LEU A 94 5.80 5.21 -12.23
CA LEU A 94 5.11 6.36 -12.82
C LEU A 94 4.49 6.08 -14.20
N LYS A 95 5.00 5.07 -14.92
CA LYS A 95 4.47 4.63 -16.22
C LYS A 95 3.39 3.57 -16.10
N HIS A 96 3.11 3.06 -14.89
CA HIS A 96 2.09 2.05 -14.69
C HIS A 96 0.70 2.56 -15.13
N PRO A 97 -0.15 1.73 -15.76
CA PRO A 97 -1.46 2.15 -16.25
C PRO A 97 -2.33 2.84 -15.20
N TRP A 98 -2.26 2.38 -13.95
CA TRP A 98 -2.96 3.04 -12.83
C TRP A 98 -2.48 4.48 -12.60
N CYS A 99 -1.17 4.71 -12.48
CA CYS A 99 -0.61 6.07 -12.27
C CYS A 99 -0.93 7.00 -13.44
N VAL A 100 -0.76 6.51 -14.68
CA VAL A 100 -1.08 7.28 -15.90
C VAL A 100 -2.59 7.54 -16.02
N GLY A 101 -3.43 6.63 -15.55
CA GLY A 101 -4.87 6.84 -15.47
C GLY A 101 -5.23 7.92 -14.46
N GLN A 102 -4.66 7.83 -13.24
CA GLN A 102 -4.93 8.78 -12.16
C GLN A 102 -4.41 10.19 -12.46
N SER A 103 -3.29 10.33 -13.18
CA SER A 103 -2.72 11.66 -13.52
C SER A 103 -3.61 12.50 -14.44
N ARG A 104 -4.61 11.90 -15.08
CA ARG A 104 -5.61 12.60 -15.90
C ARG A 104 -6.67 13.31 -15.08
N PHE A 105 -6.80 12.97 -13.80
CA PHE A 105 -7.80 13.55 -12.92
C PHE A 105 -7.17 14.63 -12.04
N THR A 106 -7.79 15.80 -12.01
CA THR A 106 -7.43 16.85 -11.06
C THR A 106 -8.35 16.76 -9.84
N VAL A 107 -7.79 16.39 -8.70
CA VAL A 107 -8.51 16.35 -7.43
C VAL A 107 -8.29 17.67 -6.69
N ASN A 108 -9.37 18.32 -6.28
CA ASN A 108 -9.27 19.51 -5.42
C ASN A 108 -8.94 19.07 -3.98
N MET A 109 -7.63 18.93 -3.71
CA MET A 109 -7.12 18.49 -2.41
C MET A 109 -7.45 19.47 -1.29
N GLU A 110 -7.52 20.78 -1.57
CA GLU A 110 -7.91 21.78 -0.58
C GLU A 110 -9.35 21.53 -0.10
N LYS A 111 -10.29 21.37 -1.04
CA LYS A 111 -11.69 21.06 -0.73
C LYS A 111 -11.81 19.75 0.04
N PHE A 112 -11.05 18.73 -0.35
CA PHE A 112 -11.03 17.44 0.33
C PHE A 112 -10.56 17.58 1.79
N VAL A 113 -9.42 18.23 2.03
CA VAL A 113 -8.88 18.44 3.39
C VAL A 113 -9.84 19.28 4.23
N ARG A 114 -10.39 20.38 3.68
CA ARG A 114 -11.37 21.20 4.41
C ARG A 114 -12.60 20.39 4.83
N LYS A 115 -13.09 19.52 3.96
CA LYS A 115 -14.24 18.65 4.26
C LYS A 115 -13.89 17.64 5.37
N VAL A 116 -12.75 16.96 5.27
CA VAL A 116 -12.36 15.91 6.24
C VAL A 116 -12.07 16.51 7.62
N TRP A 117 -11.42 17.68 7.68
CA TRP A 117 -11.09 18.34 8.95
C TRP A 117 -12.12 19.37 9.43
N GLY A 118 -13.25 19.52 8.74
CA GLY A 118 -14.32 20.46 9.12
C GLY A 118 -13.91 21.94 9.10
N ILE A 119 -12.91 22.31 8.29
CA ILE A 119 -12.42 23.70 8.18
C ILE A 119 -13.44 24.50 7.36
N LYS A 120 -14.07 25.49 7.98
CA LYS A 120 -15.03 26.38 7.31
C LYS A 120 -14.34 27.18 6.18
N SER A 121 -15.04 27.32 5.06
CA SER A 121 -14.60 28.06 3.86
C SER A 121 -14.47 29.54 4.12
#